data_AF-A0A2W5X0Z9-F1
#
_entry.id   AF-A0A2W5X0Z9-F1
#
_cell.length_a   1.000
_cell.length_b   1.000
_cell.length_c   1.000
_cell.angle_alpha   90.00
_cell.angle_beta   90.00
_cell.angle_gamma   90.00
#
_symmetry.space_group_name_H-M   'P 1'
#
loop_
_entity.id
_entity.type
_entity.pdbx_description
1 polymer ?
#
loop_
_entity_poly.entity_id
_entity_poly.type
_entity_poly.pdbx_seq_one_letter_code
_entity_poly.pdbx_strand_id
1 'polypeptide(L)'
;MLEAYSLAAGGSSIRAKTAKVIRVRVPLDLHAVAATGCGAFSLVTPLRVDSVIKLAVRQVLGARAPADKITRSINATLSAFRAGEFTVDLNGRIFADPAQTIACAGEMDVRFFLRVPTRGVSSEILRTRH
;
A
#
# COMPACT_ATOMS: atom_id res chain seq x y z
N MET A 1 25.79 -27.51 26.89
CA MET A 1 25.44 -27.00 25.55
C MET A 1 24.41 -27.96 24.97
N LEU A 2 23.13 -27.66 24.78
CA LEU A 2 22.36 -26.42 24.77
C LEU A 2 21.03 -26.67 25.49
N GLU A 3 20.57 -25.68 26.25
CA GLU A 3 19.30 -25.67 26.95
C GLU A 3 18.10 -25.65 26.00
N ALA A 4 17.05 -26.35 26.45
CA ALA A 4 15.70 -26.25 25.94
C ALA A 4 15.07 -24.90 26.31
N TYR A 5 14.58 -24.16 25.33
CA TYR A 5 13.58 -23.11 25.53
C TYR A 5 12.31 -23.49 24.77
N SER A 6 11.49 -24.28 25.46
CA SER A 6 10.05 -24.40 25.22
C SER A 6 9.39 -23.23 25.94
N LEU A 7 8.83 -22.28 25.19
CA LEU A 7 7.87 -21.32 25.72
C LEU A 7 6.74 -21.13 24.71
N ALA A 8 5.57 -21.56 25.17
CA ALA A 8 4.30 -21.47 24.50
C ALA A 8 3.95 -20.02 24.12
N ALA A 9 3.42 -19.85 22.92
CA ALA A 9 2.50 -18.76 22.64
C ALA A 9 1.46 -19.26 21.63
N GLY A 10 0.21 -19.29 22.08
CA GLY A 10 -0.93 -19.81 21.34
C GLY A 10 -0.95 -19.30 19.91
N GLY A 11 -1.08 -20.25 18.98
CA GLY A 11 -1.30 -19.98 17.57
C GLY A 11 -2.62 -19.26 17.39
N SER A 12 -2.58 -17.93 17.46
CA SER A 12 -3.57 -17.11 16.77
C SER A 12 -3.26 -17.27 15.28
N SER A 13 -3.87 -18.29 14.69
CA SER A 13 -4.05 -18.41 13.25
C SER A 13 -4.86 -17.19 12.79
N ILE A 14 -4.20 -16.04 12.70
CA ILE A 14 -4.66 -14.96 11.84
C ILE A 14 -4.51 -15.54 10.44
N ARG A 15 -5.58 -16.19 9.97
CA ARG A 15 -5.72 -16.62 8.59
C ARG A 15 -5.40 -15.38 7.77
N ALA A 16 -4.20 -15.33 7.20
CA ALA A 16 -3.76 -14.22 6.38
C ALA A 16 -4.79 -14.11 5.26
N LYS A 17 -5.73 -13.16 5.39
CA LYS A 17 -6.68 -12.87 4.32
C LYS A 17 -5.80 -12.61 3.12
N THR A 18 -5.90 -13.46 2.10
CA THR A 18 -5.18 -13.31 0.85
C THR A 18 -5.40 -11.87 0.40
N ALA A 19 -4.36 -11.04 0.52
CA ALA A 19 -4.46 -9.63 0.20
C ALA A 19 -4.88 -9.57 -1.27
N LYS A 20 -6.10 -9.09 -1.53
CA LYS A 20 -6.60 -9.00 -2.90
C LYS A 20 -5.67 -8.08 -3.67
N VAL A 21 -5.03 -8.63 -4.70
CA VAL A 21 -4.13 -7.88 -5.57
C VAL A 21 -4.98 -7.11 -6.57
N ILE A 22 -4.78 -5.80 -6.65
CA ILE A 22 -5.42 -4.93 -7.63
C ILE A 22 -4.37 -4.65 -8.71
N ARG A 23 -4.63 -5.14 -9.92
CA ARG A 23 -3.80 -4.84 -11.09
C ARG A 23 -4.24 -3.53 -11.70
N VAL A 24 -3.33 -2.57 -11.74
CA VAL A 24 -3.58 -1.21 -12.22
C VAL A 24 -2.74 -0.95 -13.47
N ARG A 25 -3.39 -0.50 -14.55
CA ARG A 25 -2.66 0.00 -15.72
C ARG A 25 -2.12 1.39 -15.44
N VAL A 26 -0.82 1.54 -15.65
CA VAL A 26 -0.08 2.78 -15.46
C VAL A 26 -0.14 3.56 -16.78
N PRO A 27 -0.69 4.78 -16.80
CA PRO A 27 -0.68 5.59 -18.01
C PRO A 27 0.76 5.96 -18.37
N LEU A 28 1.13 5.77 -19.63
CA LEU A 28 2.39 6.27 -20.18
C LEU A 28 2.27 7.77 -20.43
N ASP A 29 3.24 8.55 -19.95
CA ASP A 29 3.32 9.97 -20.26
C ASP A 29 3.93 10.20 -21.65
N LEU A 30 3.08 10.12 -22.68
CA LEU A 30 3.48 10.36 -24.06
C LEU A 30 3.93 11.81 -24.31
N HIS A 31 3.48 12.76 -23.49
CA HIS A 31 3.89 14.16 -23.61
C HIS A 31 5.34 14.33 -23.12
N ALA A 32 5.70 13.71 -22.00
CA ALA A 32 7.08 13.69 -21.54
C ALA A 32 8.02 13.04 -22.58
N VAL A 33 7.58 11.93 -23.21
CA VAL A 33 8.32 11.28 -24.29
C VAL A 33 8.51 12.23 -25.48
N ALA A 34 7.45 12.89 -25.93
CA ALA A 34 7.48 13.78 -27.08
C ALA A 34 8.29 15.07 -26.83
N ALA A 35 8.18 15.66 -25.65
CA ALA A 35 8.83 16.92 -25.31
C ALA A 35 10.32 16.78 -25.00
N THR A 36 10.74 15.64 -24.44
CA THR A 36 12.14 15.42 -24.04
C THR A 36 12.93 14.56 -25.03
N GLY A 37 12.26 13.88 -25.97
CA GLY A 37 12.88 12.89 -26.86
C GLY A 37 13.43 11.66 -26.14
N CYS A 38 13.17 11.53 -24.84
CA CYS A 38 13.74 10.48 -24.01
C CYS A 38 12.84 9.24 -24.05
N GLY A 39 13.24 8.26 -24.87
CA GLY A 39 12.56 6.96 -24.98
C GLY A 39 12.51 6.18 -23.66
N ALA A 40 13.34 6.51 -22.66
CA ALA A 40 13.25 5.86 -21.34
C ALA A 40 11.90 6.13 -20.65
N PHE A 41 11.24 7.28 -20.91
CA PHE A 41 9.89 7.56 -20.40
C PHE A 41 8.81 6.73 -21.10
N SER A 42 9.11 6.14 -22.26
CA SER A 42 8.23 5.14 -22.89
C SER A 42 8.28 3.78 -22.17
N LEU A 43 9.37 3.51 -21.44
CA LEU A 43 9.57 2.28 -20.68
C LEU A 43 9.11 2.42 -19.23
N VAL A 44 9.27 3.61 -18.65
CA VAL A 44 9.03 3.87 -17.22
C VAL A 44 8.39 5.24 -17.02
N THR A 45 7.23 5.27 -16.38
CA THR A 45 6.54 6.51 -15.99
C THR A 45 6.76 6.80 -14.50
N PRO A 46 7.30 7.98 -14.14
CA PRO A 46 7.35 8.40 -12.75
C PRO A 46 5.95 8.77 -12.26
N LEU A 47 5.45 8.11 -11.22
CA LEU A 47 4.18 8.43 -10.58
C LEU A 47 4.33 8.57 -9.07
N ARG A 48 3.57 9.50 -8.49
CA ARG A 48 3.41 9.57 -7.04
C ARG A 48 2.54 8.43 -6.53
N VAL A 49 2.81 7.98 -5.30
CA VAL A 49 2.02 6.94 -4.62
C VAL A 49 0.54 7.32 -4.56
N ASP A 50 0.20 8.59 -4.32
CA ASP A 50 -1.20 9.03 -4.30
C ASP A 50 -1.90 8.89 -5.67
N SER A 51 -1.18 9.10 -6.77
CA SER A 51 -1.68 8.86 -8.13
C SER A 51 -1.94 7.39 -8.38
N VAL A 52 -1.08 6.50 -7.89
CA VAL A 52 -1.29 5.05 -8.01
C VAL A 52 -2.51 4.60 -7.20
N ILE A 53 -2.70 5.14 -5.99
CA ILE A 53 -3.89 4.87 -5.17
C ILE A 53 -5.16 5.34 -5.90
N LYS A 54 -5.15 6.52 -6.52
CA LYS A 54 -6.30 7.02 -7.32
C LYS A 54 -6.65 6.06 -8.46
N LEU A 55 -5.65 5.56 -9.17
CA LEU A 55 -5.85 4.58 -10.25
C LEU A 55 -6.40 3.26 -9.71
N ALA A 56 -5.89 2.76 -8.58
CA ALA A 56 -6.38 1.54 -7.94
C ALA A 56 -7.86 1.67 -7.50
N VAL A 57 -8.24 2.79 -6.89
CA VAL A 57 -9.64 3.05 -6.50
C VAL A 57 -10.56 3.09 -7.72
N ARG A 58 -10.13 3.76 -8.80
CA ARG A 58 -10.89 3.79 -10.06
C ARG A 58 -11.03 2.39 -10.66
N GLN A 59 -9.97 1.59 -10.64
CA GLN A 59 -9.98 0.21 -11.12
C GLN A 59 -10.98 -0.66 -10.35
N VAL A 60 -11.02 -0.53 -9.03
CA VAL A 60 -11.93 -1.29 -8.16
C VAL A 60 -13.39 -0.87 -8.33
N LEU A 61 -13.65 0.43 -8.44
CA LEU A 61 -15.02 0.95 -8.64
C LEU A 61 -15.55 0.67 -10.05
N GLY A 62 -14.64 0.55 -11.03
CA GLY A 62 -14.97 0.32 -12.42
C GLY A 62 -15.35 1.60 -13.18
N ALA A 63 -15.26 1.54 -14.51
CA ALA A 63 -15.45 2.68 -15.40
C ALA A 63 -16.87 3.29 -15.39
N ARG A 64 -17.87 2.53 -14.92
CA ARG A 64 -19.29 2.98 -14.87
C ARG A 64 -19.68 3.62 -13.54
N ALA A 65 -18.75 3.76 -12.59
CA ALA A 65 -19.06 4.36 -11.30
C ALA A 65 -19.39 5.86 -11.45
N PRO A 66 -20.41 6.38 -10.73
CA PRO A 66 -20.71 7.81 -10.72
C PRO A 66 -19.51 8.65 -10.27
N ALA A 67 -19.32 9.83 -10.87
CA ALA A 67 -18.18 10.70 -10.58
C ALA A 67 -18.05 11.05 -9.09
N ASP A 68 -19.18 11.36 -8.43
CA ASP A 68 -19.20 11.69 -7.00
C ASP A 68 -18.75 10.52 -6.12
N LYS A 69 -19.11 9.29 -6.52
CA LYS A 69 -18.67 8.07 -5.82
C LYS A 69 -17.17 7.89 -5.97
N ILE A 70 -16.63 8.09 -7.17
CA ILE A 70 -15.19 8.01 -7.43
C ILE A 70 -14.44 9.04 -6.57
N THR A 71 -14.86 10.31 -6.63
CA THR A 71 -14.21 11.41 -5.89
C THR A 71 -14.26 11.16 -4.38
N ARG A 72 -15.43 10.77 -3.84
CA ARG A 72 -15.59 10.48 -2.42
C ARG A 72 -14.70 9.33 -1.97
N SER A 73 -14.68 8.22 -2.73
CA SER A 73 -13.85 7.05 -2.40
C SER A 73 -12.36 7.37 -2.48
N ILE A 74 -11.91 8.13 -3.48
CA ILE A 74 -10.52 8.59 -3.59
C ILE A 74 -10.14 9.42 -2.38
N ASN A 75 -10.94 10.43 -2.03
CA ASN A 75 -10.64 11.34 -0.93
C ASN A 75 -10.59 10.60 0.42
N ALA A 76 -11.56 9.71 0.66
CA ALA A 76 -11.57 8.88 1.87
C ALA A 76 -10.33 7.98 1.95
N THR A 77 -9.96 7.33 0.84
CA THR A 77 -8.80 6.42 0.80
C THR A 77 -7.49 7.17 1.03
N LEU A 78 -7.30 8.34 0.39
CA LEU A 78 -6.10 9.16 0.58
C LEU A 78 -6.02 9.78 1.98
N SER A 79 -7.16 10.13 2.58
CA SER A 79 -7.22 10.61 3.96
C SER A 79 -6.76 9.54 4.93
N ALA A 80 -7.30 8.32 4.83
CA ALA A 80 -6.91 7.19 5.67
C ALA A 80 -5.43 6.80 5.47
N PHE A 81 -4.91 6.89 4.24
CA PHE A 81 -3.49 6.67 3.97
C PHE A 81 -2.60 7.70 4.67
N ARG A 82 -2.94 8.99 4.58
CA ARG A 82 -2.23 10.09 5.26
C ARG A 82 -2.32 9.99 6.77
N ALA A 83 -3.43 9.49 7.30
CA ALA A 83 -3.60 9.20 8.71
C ALA A 83 -2.79 7.97 9.18
N GLY A 84 -2.16 7.23 8.26
CA GLY A 84 -1.35 6.06 8.58
C GLY A 84 -2.16 4.83 8.98
N GLU A 85 -3.45 4.79 8.65
CA GLU A 85 -4.36 3.66 8.95
C GLU A 85 -4.00 2.41 8.15
N PHE A 86 -3.34 2.57 7.01
CA PHE A 86 -2.84 1.48 6.19
C PHE A 86 -1.54 1.85 5.49
N THR A 87 -0.84 0.83 5.00
CA THR A 87 0.29 0.95 4.08
C THR A 87 -0.09 0.35 2.72
N VAL A 88 0.63 0.75 1.68
CA VAL A 88 0.40 0.26 0.32
C VAL A 88 1.63 -0.47 -0.16
N ASP A 89 1.45 -1.68 -0.66
CA ASP A 89 2.48 -2.42 -1.39
C ASP A 89 2.29 -2.20 -2.88
N LEU A 90 3.36 -1.77 -3.53
CA LEU A 90 3.45 -1.55 -4.97
C LEU A 90 4.56 -2.45 -5.50
N ASN A 91 4.19 -3.48 -6.26
CA ASN A 91 5.10 -4.50 -6.78
C ASN A 91 6.04 -5.12 -5.71
N GLY A 92 5.55 -5.38 -4.49
CA GLY A 92 6.34 -6.00 -3.43
C GLY A 92 7.13 -5.02 -2.55
N ARG A 93 6.98 -3.71 -2.77
CA ARG A 93 7.61 -2.67 -1.95
C ARG A 93 6.55 -1.87 -1.20
N ILE A 94 6.74 -1.70 0.11
CA ILE A 94 5.78 -1.03 1.01
C ILE A 94 6.06 0.47 1.07
N PHE A 95 4.98 1.25 0.95
CA PHE A 95 4.97 2.71 0.98
C PHE A 95 4.02 3.22 2.07
N ALA A 96 4.45 4.28 2.74
CA ALA A 96 3.68 5.00 3.76
C ALA A 96 3.57 6.52 3.49
N ASP A 97 4.33 7.05 2.53
CA ASP A 97 4.29 8.46 2.13
C ASP A 97 3.55 8.65 0.79
N PRO A 98 2.46 9.44 0.73
CA PRO A 98 1.76 9.75 -0.52
C PRO A 98 2.54 10.63 -1.50
N ALA A 99 3.54 11.39 -1.03
CA ALA A 99 4.35 12.26 -1.88
C ALA A 99 5.50 11.54 -2.57
N GLN A 100 5.84 10.33 -2.10
CA GLN A 100 6.90 9.54 -2.69
C GLN A 100 6.62 9.23 -4.17
N THR A 101 7.61 9.47 -5.02
CA THR A 101 7.56 9.16 -6.46
C THR A 101 8.22 7.82 -6.71
N ILE A 102 7.59 7.01 -7.56
CA ILE A 102 8.06 5.69 -7.96
C ILE A 102 8.09 5.59 -9.48
N ALA A 103 9.02 4.76 -9.96
CA ALA A 103 9.12 4.37 -11.37
C ALA A 103 8.15 3.21 -11.64
N CYS A 104 7.24 3.39 -12.59
CA CYS A 104 6.19 2.43 -12.93
C CYS A 104 6.33 1.96 -14.38
N ALA A 105 6.23 0.66 -14.64
CA ALA A 105 6.32 0.09 -15.99
C ALA A 105 5.01 -0.59 -16.41
N GLY A 106 4.15 0.11 -17.17
CA GLY A 106 2.96 -0.42 -17.83
C GLY A 106 1.81 -0.90 -16.92
N GLU A 107 2.09 -1.81 -15.99
CA GLU A 107 1.17 -2.33 -15.00
C GLU A 107 1.80 -2.34 -13.60
N MET A 108 0.95 -2.27 -12.58
CA MET A 108 1.35 -2.27 -11.18
C MET A 108 0.42 -3.17 -10.37
N ASP A 109 1.00 -4.09 -9.61
CA ASP A 109 0.29 -4.82 -8.57
C ASP A 109 0.20 -3.93 -7.32
N VAL A 110 -1.03 -3.65 -6.89
CA VAL A 110 -1.31 -2.83 -5.71
C VAL A 110 -1.98 -3.68 -4.64
N ARG A 111 -1.44 -3.67 -3.42
CA ARG A 111 -2.06 -4.29 -2.23
C ARG A 111 -2.16 -3.29 -1.10
N PHE A 112 -3.23 -3.41 -0.30
CA PHE A 112 -3.48 -2.55 0.86
C PHE A 112 -3.36 -3.38 2.14
N PHE A 113 -2.59 -2.88 3.09
CA PHE A 113 -2.36 -3.54 4.38
C PHE A 113 -2.77 -2.62 5.52
N LEU A 114 -3.83 -2.98 6.24
CA LEU A 114 -4.22 -2.27 7.46
C LEU A 114 -3.08 -2.29 8.45
N ARG A 115 -2.81 -1.14 9.06
CA ARG A 115 -1.88 -1.06 10.17
C ARG A 115 -2.61 -1.57 11.40
N VAL A 116 -2.28 -2.77 11.86
CA VAL A 116 -2.79 -3.27 13.13
C VAL A 116 -2.19 -2.38 14.22
N PRO A 117 -2.99 -1.68 15.05
CA PRO A 117 -2.45 -1.01 16.21
C PRO A 117 -1.81 -2.09 17.09
N THR A 118 -0.51 -2.03 17.26
CA THR A 118 0.18 -2.78 18.30
C THR A 118 -0.46 -2.31 19.61
N ARG A 119 -1.41 -3.09 20.16
CA ARG A 119 -1.82 -2.90 21.55
C ARG A 119 -0.52 -2.93 22.33
N GLY A 120 -0.19 -1.82 22.98
CA GLY A 120 1.03 -1.71 23.77
C GLY A 120 1.13 -2.94 24.65
N VAL A 121 2.22 -3.68 24.51
CA VAL A 121 2.64 -4.57 25.58
C VAL A 121 3.07 -3.61 26.68
N SER A 122 2.13 -3.23 27.54
CA SER A 122 2.43 -2.50 28.76
C SER A 122 3.47 -3.33 29.49
N SER A 123 4.66 -2.75 29.62
CA SER A 123 5.80 -3.27 30.37
C SER A 123 5.48 -3.25 31.86
N GLU A 124 4.53 -4.06 32.29
CA GLU A 124 4.12 -4.23 33.67
C GLU A 124 4.38 -5.68 34.11
N ILE A 125 5.61 -6.14 33.92
CA ILE A 125 6.13 -7.37 34.54
C ILE A 125 7.57 -7.11 34.98
N LEU A 126 7.78 -6.13 35.87
CA LEU A 126 9.03 -5.96 36.64
C LEU A 126 8.80 -5.45 38.06
N ARG A 127 7.64 -5.79 38.65
CA ARG A 127 7.38 -5.72 40.09
C ARG A 127 6.48 -6.93 40.36
N THR A 128 6.98 -8.04 40.87
CA THR A 128 7.25 -8.32 42.28
C THR A 128 7.81 -9.75 42.26
N ARG A 129 8.95 -10.04 42.87
CA ARG A 129 9.01 -10.67 44.20
C ARG A 129 10.46 -10.64 44.68
N HIS A 130 10.62 -9.99 45.84
CA HIS A 130 11.62 -10.31 46.84
C HIS A 130 11.41 -11.75 47.34
#